data_AF-A0A926TWH7-F1
#
_entry.id   AF-A0A926TWH7-F1
#
_cell.length_a   1.000
_cell.length_b   1.000
_cell.length_c   1.000
_cell.angle_alpha   90.00
_cell.angle_beta   90.00
_cell.angle_gamma   90.00
#
_symmetry.space_group_name_H-M   'P 1'
#
loop_
_entity.id
_entity.type
_entity.pdbx_description
1 polymer ?
#
loop_
_entity_poly.entity_id
_entity_poly.type
_entity_poly.pdbx_seq_one_letter_code
_entity_poly.pdbx_strand_id
1 'polypeptide(L)'
;MFAKLLGISARTNWQIFIATCLTIGALIYRILFQKSYSNLDVRTTTLALGSIGSIIALATSMSFAFVVFFVNQTNSRKHDLFYKFKSSLFDFDRFLKDYPRSQSIVGQAQAVSWELKFIKFSDFPLLDWESRIESLTLFFDKDCDYKDDPNLDNKILGYLGYLEEIVCEIGLMCVRQIIAGVFVRTVIKAFVLIGLLLLVLIISYLNIGAVPNLICSIMPVFFATFACLIFSELGWYLHRESDEMISFVNADQSEAEIEQTENTTNY
;
A
#
# COMPACT_ATOMS: atom_id res chain seq x y z
N MET A 1 -8.75 8.01 18.80
CA MET A 1 -7.62 8.64 19.52
C MET A 1 -6.37 7.75 19.54
N PHE A 2 -6.51 6.46 19.88
CA PHE A 2 -5.43 5.46 19.84
C PHE A 2 -4.72 5.32 18.48
N ALA A 3 -5.46 5.29 17.37
CA ALA A 3 -4.89 5.21 16.02
C ALA A 3 -3.97 6.40 15.65
N LYS A 4 -4.31 7.62 16.12
CA LYS A 4 -3.47 8.81 15.91
C LYS A 4 -2.19 8.76 16.77
N LEU A 5 -2.29 8.22 17.98
CA LEU A 5 -1.15 7.98 18.87
C LEU A 5 -0.20 6.94 18.28
N LEU A 6 -0.71 5.82 17.77
CA LEU A 6 0.05 4.78 17.06
C LEU A 6 0.74 5.32 15.79
N GLY A 7 0.06 6.18 15.03
CA GLY A 7 0.65 6.83 13.86
C GLY A 7 1.77 7.82 14.20
N ILE A 8 1.69 8.50 15.34
CA ILE A 8 2.77 9.39 15.83
C ILE A 8 3.96 8.57 16.32
N SER A 9 3.72 7.48 17.07
CA SER A 9 4.78 6.60 17.55
C SER A 9 5.39 5.70 16.46
N ALA A 10 4.74 5.53 15.31
CA ALA A 10 5.28 4.83 14.14
C ALA A 10 6.32 5.66 13.35
N ARG A 11 6.43 6.97 13.59
CA ARG A 11 7.49 7.78 12.97
C ARG A 11 8.84 7.33 13.49
N THR A 12 9.80 7.12 12.59
CA THR A 12 11.16 6.64 12.94
C THR A 12 11.80 7.45 14.06
N ASN A 13 11.62 8.78 14.06
CA ASN A 13 12.16 9.65 15.10
C ASN A 13 11.60 9.33 16.51
N TRP A 14 10.31 9.01 16.60
CA TRP A 14 9.68 8.62 17.86
C TRP A 14 10.06 7.21 18.28
N GLN A 15 10.20 6.28 17.33
CA GLN A 15 10.68 4.92 17.61
C GLN A 15 12.09 4.94 18.19
N ILE A 16 12.99 5.74 17.57
CA ILE A 16 14.34 5.95 18.08
C ILE A 16 14.28 6.60 19.46
N PHE A 17 13.52 7.68 19.63
CA PHE A 17 13.42 8.39 20.90
C PHE A 17 12.93 7.49 22.05
N ILE A 18 11.88 6.69 21.84
CA ILE A 18 11.32 5.78 22.85
C ILE A 18 12.34 4.69 23.19
N ALA A 19 12.96 4.06 22.18
CA ALA A 19 13.97 3.03 22.39
C ALA A 19 15.18 3.58 23.15
N THR A 20 15.65 4.78 22.80
CA THR A 20 16.74 5.46 23.50
C THR A 20 16.36 5.82 24.94
N CYS A 21 15.17 6.35 25.18
CA CYS A 21 14.71 6.69 26.54
C CYS A 21 14.64 5.45 27.44
N LEU A 22 14.12 4.33 26.94
CA LEU A 22 14.07 3.07 27.69
C LEU A 22 15.46 2.50 27.95
N THR A 23 16.38 2.65 26.99
CA THR A 23 17.78 2.24 27.14
C THR A 23 18.50 3.08 28.20
N ILE A 24 18.29 4.40 28.20
CA ILE A 24 18.84 5.31 29.21
C ILE A 24 18.23 5.02 30.60
N GLY A 25 16.92 4.79 30.67
CA GLY A 25 16.25 4.41 31.91
C GLY A 25 16.79 3.10 32.50
N ALA A 26 16.99 2.09 31.66
CA ALA A 26 17.63 0.84 32.05
C ALA A 26 19.07 1.05 32.54
N LEU A 27 19.83 1.95 31.89
CA LEU A 27 21.19 2.33 32.29
C LEU A 27 21.23 3.04 33.65
N ILE A 28 20.35 4.02 33.88
CA ILE A 28 20.23 4.73 35.16
C ILE A 28 19.83 3.77 36.28
N TYR A 29 18.83 2.93 36.04
CA TYR A 29 18.40 1.92 37.00
C TYR A 29 19.57 1.03 37.42
N ARG A 30 20.38 0.60 36.46
CA ARG A 30 21.52 -0.27 36.71
C ARG A 30 22.63 0.41 37.51
N ILE A 31 22.94 1.67 37.20
CA ILE A 31 23.94 2.47 37.91
C ILE A 31 23.50 2.72 39.37
N LEU A 32 22.22 3.02 39.59
CA LEU A 32 21.69 3.37 40.91
C LEU A 32 21.46 2.17 41.82
N PHE A 33 20.90 1.06 41.30
CA PHE A 33 20.42 -0.06 42.11
C PHE A 33 21.29 -1.32 42.03
N GLN A 34 22.19 -1.43 41.05
CA GLN A 34 22.94 -2.67 40.78
C GLN A 34 24.46 -2.48 40.96
N LYS A 35 24.89 -2.07 42.16
CA LYS A 35 26.33 -1.88 42.49
C LYS A 35 27.18 -3.17 42.56
N SER A 36 26.61 -4.38 42.54
CA SER A 36 27.35 -5.61 42.89
C SER A 36 27.16 -6.87 42.02
N TYR A 37 26.47 -6.81 40.88
CA TYR A 37 26.47 -7.94 39.93
C TYR A 37 27.27 -7.57 38.68
N SER A 38 28.59 -7.51 38.84
CA SER A 38 29.54 -7.04 37.82
C SER A 38 29.82 -8.01 36.68
N ASN A 39 29.17 -9.18 36.62
CA ASN A 39 29.36 -10.15 35.55
C ASN A 39 28.01 -10.59 34.98
N LEU A 40 27.32 -9.68 34.29
CA LEU A 40 26.38 -10.13 33.27
C LEU A 40 27.27 -10.70 32.15
N ASP A 41 27.36 -12.03 32.14
CA ASP A 41 28.22 -12.80 31.25
C ASP A 41 27.97 -12.37 29.80
N VAL A 42 29.02 -11.93 29.11
CA VAL A 42 28.99 -11.53 27.70
C VAL A 42 28.25 -12.59 26.88
N ARG A 43 28.38 -13.86 27.25
CA ARG A 43 27.66 -14.99 26.64
C ARG A 43 26.14 -14.84 26.66
N THR A 44 25.56 -14.39 27.77
CA THR A 44 24.10 -14.21 27.91
C THR A 44 23.60 -13.02 27.09
N THR A 45 24.37 -11.94 27.01
CA THR A 45 24.05 -10.76 26.20
C THR A 45 24.13 -11.08 24.71
N THR A 46 25.17 -11.80 24.28
CA THR A 46 25.33 -12.27 22.90
C THR A 46 24.22 -13.23 22.51
N LEU A 47 23.81 -14.14 23.40
CA LEU A 47 22.69 -15.06 23.16
C LEU A 47 21.36 -14.29 23.01
N ALA A 48 21.10 -13.30 23.88
CA ALA A 48 19.91 -12.46 23.78
C ALA A 48 19.89 -11.65 22.47
N LEU A 49 20.98 -10.98 22.11
CA LEU A 49 21.10 -10.26 20.83
C LEU A 49 20.95 -11.21 19.63
N GLY A 50 21.52 -12.41 19.70
CA GLY A 50 21.39 -13.44 18.69
C GLY A 50 19.93 -13.84 18.49
N SER A 51 19.20 -14.15 19.57
CA SER A 51 17.78 -14.52 19.50
C SER A 51 16.90 -13.41 18.92
N ILE A 52 17.11 -12.16 19.37
CA ILE A 52 16.41 -10.98 18.85
C ILE A 52 16.73 -10.80 17.35
N GLY A 53 18.01 -10.92 16.98
CA GLY A 53 18.46 -10.85 15.60
C GLY A 53 17.81 -11.91 14.71
N SER A 54 17.70 -13.16 15.17
CA SER A 54 17.03 -14.24 14.45
C SER A 54 15.54 -13.97 14.22
N ILE A 55 14.83 -13.49 15.25
CA ILE A 55 13.40 -13.15 15.14
C ILE A 55 13.19 -12.00 14.15
N ILE A 56 13.99 -10.94 14.26
CA ILE A 56 13.89 -9.79 13.35
C ILE A 56 14.25 -10.22 11.92
N ALA A 57 15.29 -11.03 11.73
CA ALA A 57 15.70 -11.51 10.41
C ALA A 57 14.60 -12.34 9.74
N LEU A 58 13.99 -13.27 10.48
CA LEU A 58 12.89 -14.09 9.96
C LEU A 58 11.68 -13.24 9.57
N ALA A 59 11.28 -12.32 10.45
CA ALA A 59 10.17 -11.40 10.18
C ALA A 59 10.44 -10.48 8.99
N THR A 60 11.68 -9.96 8.90
CA THR A 60 12.09 -9.07 7.81
C THR A 60 12.11 -9.81 6.48
N SER A 61 12.58 -11.07 6.46
CA SER A 61 12.56 -11.92 5.28
C SER A 61 11.13 -12.16 4.78
N MET A 62 10.22 -12.55 5.68
CA MET A 62 8.81 -12.75 5.33
C MET A 62 8.13 -11.46 4.85
N SER A 63 8.37 -10.35 5.55
CA SER A 63 7.81 -9.04 5.19
C SER A 63 8.34 -8.55 3.83
N PHE A 64 9.64 -8.74 3.57
CA PHE A 64 10.25 -8.40 2.29
C PHE A 64 9.66 -9.22 1.15
N ALA A 65 9.53 -10.54 1.33
CA ALA A 65 8.91 -11.42 0.34
C ALA A 65 7.47 -10.99 0.02
N PHE A 66 6.68 -10.67 1.04
CA PHE A 66 5.31 -10.17 0.88
C PHE A 66 5.27 -8.85 0.11
N VAL A 67 6.13 -7.90 0.46
CA VAL A 67 6.20 -6.59 -0.23
C VAL A 67 6.60 -6.76 -1.70
N VAL A 68 7.60 -7.59 -2.00
CA VAL A 68 8.02 -7.86 -3.39
C VAL A 68 6.88 -8.52 -4.16
N PHE A 69 6.22 -9.51 -3.58
CA PHE A 69 5.06 -10.16 -4.17
C PHE A 69 3.95 -9.15 -4.46
N PHE A 70 3.57 -8.32 -3.49
CA PHE A 70 2.51 -7.33 -3.62
C PHE A 70 2.82 -6.26 -4.69
N VAL A 71 4.06 -5.76 -4.71
CA VAL A 71 4.50 -4.79 -5.73
C VAL A 71 4.48 -5.41 -7.13
N ASN A 72 4.98 -6.64 -7.28
CA ASN A 72 4.97 -7.34 -8.55
C ASN A 72 3.55 -7.62 -9.02
N GLN A 73 2.68 -8.14 -8.14
CA GLN A 73 1.27 -8.40 -8.44
C GLN A 73 0.54 -7.13 -8.88
N THR A 74 0.74 -6.01 -8.17
CA THR A 74 0.15 -4.71 -8.51
C THR A 74 0.66 -4.21 -9.86
N ASN A 75 1.96 -4.33 -10.11
CA ASN A 75 2.55 -3.88 -11.37
C ASN A 75 2.08 -4.73 -12.56
N SER A 76 2.05 -6.06 -12.42
CA SER A 76 1.48 -6.96 -13.43
C SER A 76 0.02 -6.64 -13.70
N ARG A 77 -0.79 -6.43 -12.65
CA ARG A 77 -2.20 -6.06 -12.81
C ARG A 77 -2.38 -4.73 -13.55
N LYS A 78 -1.55 -3.72 -13.26
CA LYS A 78 -1.57 -2.46 -14.02
C LYS A 78 -1.30 -2.67 -15.50
N HIS A 79 -0.29 -3.48 -15.84
CA HIS A 79 0.01 -3.81 -17.23
C HIS A 79 -1.16 -4.51 -17.91
N ASP A 80 -1.77 -5.50 -17.25
CA ASP A 80 -2.93 -6.22 -17.78
C ASP A 80 -4.12 -5.28 -18.03
N LEU A 81 -4.40 -4.36 -17.09
CA LEU A 81 -5.46 -3.37 -17.25
C LEU A 81 -5.18 -2.38 -18.37
N PHE A 82 -3.92 -1.97 -18.54
CA PHE A 82 -3.53 -1.13 -19.66
C PHE A 82 -3.69 -1.84 -21.01
N TYR A 83 -3.36 -3.14 -21.09
CA TYR A 83 -3.63 -3.93 -22.29
C TYR A 83 -5.13 -4.05 -22.57
N LYS A 84 -5.95 -4.29 -21.53
CA LYS A 84 -7.41 -4.29 -21.66
C LYS A 84 -7.92 -2.95 -22.17
N PHE A 85 -7.48 -1.83 -21.57
CA PHE A 85 -7.82 -0.48 -22.03
C PHE A 85 -7.52 -0.28 -23.52
N LYS A 86 -6.32 -0.68 -23.97
CA LYS A 86 -5.96 -0.59 -25.40
C LYS A 86 -6.82 -1.50 -26.28
N SER A 87 -7.08 -2.73 -25.85
CA SER A 87 -7.97 -3.65 -26.58
C SER A 87 -9.36 -3.05 -26.73
N SER A 88 -9.94 -2.54 -25.65
CA SER A 88 -11.26 -1.91 -25.64
C SER A 88 -11.33 -0.67 -26.54
N LEU A 89 -10.26 0.12 -26.63
CA LEU A 89 -10.17 1.22 -27.60
C LEU A 89 -10.14 0.74 -29.06
N PHE A 90 -9.54 -0.41 -29.34
CA PHE A 90 -9.59 -1.00 -30.69
C PHE A 90 -10.98 -1.56 -31.01
N ASP A 91 -11.64 -2.19 -30.04
CA ASP A 91 -13.02 -2.66 -30.19
C ASP A 91 -13.99 -1.49 -30.39
N PHE A 92 -13.80 -0.40 -29.65
CA PHE A 92 -14.57 0.83 -29.84
C PHE A 92 -14.36 1.46 -31.22
N ASP A 93 -13.12 1.51 -31.73
CA ASP A 93 -12.84 1.96 -33.10
C ASP A 93 -13.44 1.03 -34.16
N ARG A 94 -13.48 -0.28 -33.90
CA ARG A 94 -14.16 -1.23 -34.78
C ARG A 94 -15.66 -0.98 -34.82
N PHE A 95 -16.29 -0.80 -33.66
CA PHE A 95 -17.70 -0.42 -33.53
C PHE A 95 -18.00 0.87 -34.31
N LEU A 96 -17.19 1.92 -34.14
CA LEU A 96 -17.40 3.20 -34.83
C LEU A 96 -17.18 3.14 -36.36
N LYS A 97 -16.48 2.12 -36.88
CA LYS A 97 -16.30 1.94 -38.34
C LYS A 97 -17.54 1.40 -39.04
N ASP A 98 -18.41 0.72 -38.30
CA ASP A 98 -19.64 0.15 -38.84
C ASP A 98 -20.73 1.21 -39.07
N TYR A 99 -20.54 2.42 -38.54
CA TYR A 99 -21.45 3.56 -38.69
C TYR A 99 -20.97 4.58 -39.73
N PRO A 100 -21.90 5.25 -40.44
CA PRO A 100 -21.54 6.23 -41.45
C PRO A 100 -20.93 7.49 -40.82
N ARG A 101 -19.79 7.93 -41.37
CA ARG A 101 -19.07 9.16 -40.95
C ARG A 101 -19.86 10.46 -41.11
N SER A 102 -21.03 10.43 -41.75
CA SER A 102 -21.94 11.56 -41.84
C SER A 102 -22.54 11.95 -40.49
N GLN A 103 -22.55 11.03 -39.51
CA GLN A 103 -22.98 11.30 -38.15
C GLN A 103 -21.84 12.02 -37.39
N SER A 104 -22.08 13.27 -36.98
CA SER A 104 -21.08 14.12 -36.32
C SER A 104 -20.54 13.49 -35.03
N ILE A 105 -21.39 12.77 -34.29
CA ILE A 105 -21.00 12.13 -33.04
C ILE A 105 -20.00 10.99 -33.22
N VAL A 106 -20.14 10.22 -34.31
CA VAL A 106 -19.20 9.13 -34.66
C VAL A 106 -17.82 9.73 -34.99
N GLY A 107 -17.79 10.87 -35.67
CA GLY A 107 -16.53 11.58 -35.98
C GLY A 107 -15.82 12.06 -34.71
N GLN A 108 -16.54 12.61 -33.74
CA GLN A 108 -15.98 13.04 -32.46
C GLN A 108 -15.53 11.85 -31.60
N ALA A 109 -16.35 10.78 -31.55
CA ALA A 109 -16.00 9.56 -30.84
C ALA A 109 -14.73 8.90 -31.41
N GLN A 110 -14.55 8.95 -32.74
CA GLN A 110 -13.32 8.49 -33.39
C GLN A 110 -12.11 9.38 -33.02
N ALA A 111 -12.30 10.71 -32.96
CA ALA A 111 -11.24 11.63 -32.54
C ALA A 111 -10.78 11.37 -31.10
N VAL A 112 -11.72 11.22 -30.16
CA VAL A 112 -11.43 10.86 -28.76
C VAL A 112 -10.75 9.49 -28.67
N SER A 113 -11.28 8.48 -29.36
CA SER A 113 -10.66 7.14 -29.41
C SER A 113 -9.22 7.20 -29.92
N TRP A 114 -8.95 8.03 -30.93
CA TRP A 114 -7.61 8.22 -31.49
C TRP A 114 -6.67 8.89 -30.47
N GLU A 115 -7.12 9.94 -29.78
CA GLU A 115 -6.33 10.61 -28.74
C GLU A 115 -5.95 9.64 -27.61
N LEU A 116 -6.92 8.87 -27.09
CA LEU A 116 -6.72 7.90 -26.02
C LEU A 116 -5.74 6.77 -26.42
N LYS A 117 -5.62 6.46 -27.72
CA LYS A 117 -4.65 5.47 -28.21
C LYS A 117 -3.20 5.93 -28.09
N PHE A 118 -2.90 7.24 -28.06
CA PHE A 118 -1.53 7.73 -27.87
C PHE A 118 -1.06 7.76 -26.43
N ILE A 119 -1.98 7.64 -25.47
CA ILE A 119 -1.65 7.61 -24.05
C ILE A 119 -0.71 6.44 -23.75
N LYS A 120 0.42 6.73 -23.11
CA LYS A 120 1.39 5.74 -22.69
C LYS A 120 1.07 5.24 -21.29
N PHE A 121 1.62 4.07 -20.95
CA PHE A 121 1.49 3.50 -19.62
C PHE A 121 2.04 4.43 -18.52
N SER A 122 3.07 5.22 -18.83
CA SER A 122 3.69 6.20 -17.93
C SER A 122 2.76 7.35 -17.53
N ASP A 123 1.72 7.60 -18.32
CA ASP A 123 0.87 8.78 -18.18
C ASP A 123 -0.27 8.50 -17.17
N PHE A 124 -0.38 7.26 -16.68
CA PHE A 124 -1.35 6.87 -15.67
C PHE A 124 -0.86 7.17 -14.24
N PRO A 125 -1.76 7.57 -13.32
CA PRO A 125 -3.22 7.65 -13.48
C PRO A 125 -3.69 8.87 -14.28
N LEU A 126 -4.70 8.67 -15.15
CA LEU A 126 -5.32 9.76 -15.92
C LEU A 126 -6.33 10.50 -15.04
N LEU A 127 -5.88 11.60 -14.44
CA LEU A 127 -6.73 12.44 -13.58
C LEU A 127 -7.60 13.43 -14.38
N ASP A 128 -7.33 13.57 -15.67
CA ASP A 128 -7.96 14.53 -16.59
C ASP A 128 -9.02 13.87 -17.49
N TRP A 129 -9.54 12.70 -17.10
CA TRP A 129 -10.50 11.92 -17.90
C TRP A 129 -11.69 12.73 -18.39
N GLU A 130 -12.37 13.45 -17.49
CA GLU A 130 -13.54 14.28 -17.81
C GLU A 130 -13.24 15.31 -18.92
N SER A 131 -12.09 15.99 -18.83
CA SER A 131 -11.68 16.99 -19.82
C SER A 131 -11.40 16.39 -21.21
N ARG A 132 -10.98 15.12 -21.27
CA ARG A 132 -10.71 14.43 -22.53
C ARG A 132 -11.99 13.98 -23.25
N ILE A 133 -13.05 13.73 -22.50
CA ILE A 133 -14.36 13.33 -23.05
C ILE A 133 -15.33 14.51 -23.20
N GLU A 134 -15.02 15.67 -22.62
CA GLU A 134 -15.88 16.88 -22.63
C GLU A 134 -16.35 17.22 -24.04
N SER A 135 -15.43 17.20 -25.01
CA SER A 135 -15.73 17.48 -26.42
C SER A 135 -16.79 16.57 -27.02
N LEU A 136 -16.91 15.32 -26.55
CA LEU A 136 -17.90 14.35 -26.98
C LEU A 136 -19.20 14.48 -26.18
N THR A 137 -19.12 14.80 -24.88
CA THR A 137 -20.31 15.03 -24.04
C THR A 137 -21.18 16.18 -24.54
N LEU A 138 -20.57 17.25 -25.06
CA LEU A 138 -21.29 18.38 -25.67
C LEU A 138 -22.10 18.02 -26.93
N PHE A 139 -21.87 16.85 -27.53
CA PHE A 139 -22.67 16.36 -28.67
C PHE A 139 -23.83 15.48 -28.22
N PHE A 140 -23.76 14.82 -27.06
CA PHE A 140 -24.89 14.09 -26.48
C PHE A 140 -26.01 15.04 -26.01
N ASP A 141 -25.66 16.25 -25.55
CA ASP A 141 -26.64 17.26 -25.13
C ASP A 141 -27.41 17.91 -26.28
N LYS A 142 -27.03 17.63 -27.53
CA LYS A 142 -27.74 18.15 -28.72
C LYS A 142 -28.69 17.06 -29.19
N ASP A 143 -30.00 17.32 -29.11
CA ASP A 143 -31.04 16.46 -29.69
C ASP A 143 -30.77 16.21 -31.18
N CYS A 144 -30.08 15.09 -31.47
CA CYS A 144 -29.78 14.65 -32.81
C CYS A 144 -30.71 13.46 -33.12
N ASP A 145 -31.58 13.64 -34.10
CA ASP A 145 -32.50 12.59 -34.52
C ASP A 145 -31.74 11.57 -35.39
N TYR A 146 -31.17 10.55 -34.76
CA TYR A 146 -30.37 9.52 -35.43
C TYR A 146 -31.29 8.57 -36.20
N LYS A 147 -31.38 8.77 -37.51
CA LYS A 147 -32.26 8.00 -38.40
C LYS A 147 -31.96 6.48 -38.44
N ASP A 148 -30.73 6.07 -38.14
CA ASP A 148 -30.28 4.68 -38.31
C ASP A 148 -30.30 3.86 -37.00
N ASP A 149 -29.98 4.48 -35.86
CA ASP A 149 -29.95 3.80 -34.55
C ASP A 149 -30.26 4.80 -33.42
N PRO A 150 -31.46 4.74 -32.81
CA PRO A 150 -31.85 5.65 -31.74
C PRO A 150 -31.07 5.42 -30.43
N ASN A 151 -30.34 4.30 -30.31
CA ASN A 151 -29.54 3.97 -29.12
C ASN A 151 -28.03 4.17 -29.32
N LEU A 152 -27.61 4.82 -30.41
CA LEU A 152 -26.21 5.07 -30.71
C LEU A 152 -25.50 5.77 -29.53
N ASP A 153 -26.14 6.78 -28.97
CA ASP A 153 -25.57 7.58 -27.89
C ASP A 153 -25.32 6.75 -26.64
N ASN A 154 -26.31 5.95 -26.24
CA ASN A 154 -26.20 5.01 -25.13
C ASN A 154 -25.10 3.97 -25.34
N LYS A 155 -24.91 3.49 -26.58
CA LYS A 155 -23.84 2.54 -26.90
C LYS A 155 -22.46 3.17 -26.79
N ILE A 156 -22.30 4.39 -27.32
CA ILE A 156 -21.04 5.14 -27.22
C ILE A 156 -20.73 5.44 -25.75
N LEU A 157 -21.72 5.92 -24.99
CA LEU A 157 -21.61 6.14 -23.54
C LEU A 157 -21.26 4.85 -22.80
N GLY A 158 -21.83 3.71 -23.18
CA GLY A 158 -21.48 2.41 -22.61
C GLY A 158 -20.00 2.04 -22.81
N TYR A 159 -19.45 2.27 -24.00
CA TYR A 159 -18.01 2.09 -24.24
C TYR A 159 -17.15 3.07 -23.44
N LEU A 160 -17.55 4.33 -23.34
CA LEU A 160 -16.83 5.34 -22.55
C LEU A 160 -16.85 5.02 -21.06
N GLY A 161 -18.01 4.62 -20.52
CA GLY A 161 -18.16 4.22 -19.12
C GLY A 161 -17.32 2.99 -18.79
N TYR A 162 -17.25 2.02 -19.70
CA TYR A 162 -16.36 0.87 -19.53
C TYR A 162 -14.87 1.25 -19.56
N LEU A 163 -14.48 2.17 -20.45
CA LEU A 163 -13.12 2.70 -20.48
C LEU A 163 -12.78 3.49 -19.20
N GLU A 164 -13.72 4.28 -18.70
CA GLU A 164 -13.61 5.01 -17.43
C GLU A 164 -13.41 4.05 -16.27
N GLU A 165 -14.21 2.99 -16.17
CA GLU A 165 -14.07 1.95 -15.14
C GLU A 165 -12.65 1.35 -15.15
N ILE A 166 -12.10 1.04 -16.33
CA ILE A 166 -10.73 0.54 -16.45
C ILE A 166 -9.71 1.60 -15.99
N VAL A 167 -9.88 2.87 -16.37
CA VAL A 167 -9.01 3.97 -15.94
C VAL A 167 -9.04 4.13 -14.42
N CYS A 168 -10.22 4.05 -13.81
CA CYS A 168 -10.41 4.07 -12.36
C CYS A 168 -9.73 2.86 -11.70
N GLU A 169 -9.87 1.64 -12.24
CA GLU A 169 -9.19 0.45 -11.71
C GLU A 169 -7.66 0.61 -11.76
N ILE A 170 -7.12 1.15 -12.86
CA ILE A 170 -5.68 1.48 -12.96
C ILE A 170 -5.30 2.52 -11.90
N GLY A 171 -6.13 3.54 -11.69
CA GLY A 171 -5.97 4.55 -10.64
C GLY A 171 -5.89 3.93 -9.24
N LEU A 172 -6.80 3.02 -8.91
CA LEU A 172 -6.78 2.28 -7.64
C LEU A 172 -5.51 1.44 -7.49
N MET A 173 -5.03 0.80 -8.56
CA MET A 173 -3.77 0.06 -8.53
C MET A 173 -2.56 0.99 -8.31
N CYS A 174 -2.58 2.21 -8.86
CA CYS A 174 -1.56 3.22 -8.57
C CYS A 174 -1.59 3.64 -7.07
N VAL A 175 -2.77 3.80 -6.48
CA VAL A 175 -2.90 4.07 -5.03
C VAL A 175 -2.35 2.91 -4.21
N ARG A 176 -2.69 1.65 -4.56
CA ARG A 176 -2.12 0.45 -3.92
C ARG A 176 -0.59 0.44 -3.99
N GLN A 177 0.00 0.84 -5.12
CA GLN A 177 1.45 0.95 -5.27
C GLN A 177 2.06 2.03 -4.36
N ILE A 178 1.38 3.17 -4.17
CA ILE A 178 1.82 4.21 -3.22
C ILE A 178 1.79 3.68 -1.78
N ILE A 179 0.73 2.95 -1.41
CA ILE A 179 0.59 2.32 -0.09
C ILE A 179 1.71 1.28 0.12
N ALA A 180 2.03 0.47 -0.89
CA ALA A 180 3.16 -0.46 -0.85
C ALA A 180 4.49 0.24 -0.50
N GLY A 181 4.68 1.48 -0.96
CA GLY A 181 5.83 2.30 -0.61
C GLY A 181 5.96 2.58 0.89
N VAL A 182 4.85 2.64 1.64
CA VAL A 182 4.87 2.76 3.11
C VAL A 182 5.40 1.49 3.76
N PHE A 183 4.96 0.31 3.30
CA PHE A 183 5.46 -0.99 3.78
C PHE A 183 6.95 -1.16 3.50
N VAL A 184 7.43 -0.77 2.31
CA VAL A 184 8.85 -0.79 1.95
C VAL A 184 9.69 0.00 2.96
N ARG A 185 9.23 1.19 3.38
CA ARG A 185 9.95 1.99 4.39
C ARG A 185 10.09 1.24 5.71
N THR A 186 9.04 0.58 6.18
CA THR A 186 9.08 -0.23 7.42
C THR A 186 10.07 -1.38 7.30
N VAL A 187 10.08 -2.09 6.17
CA VAL A 187 11.04 -3.17 5.90
C VAL A 187 12.49 -2.65 5.87
N ILE A 188 12.73 -1.48 5.27
CA ILE A 188 14.05 -0.84 5.28
C ILE A 188 14.51 -0.53 6.72
N LYS A 189 13.62 -0.03 7.59
CA LYS A 189 13.97 0.20 9.02
C LYS A 189 14.44 -1.10 9.68
N ALA A 190 13.77 -2.22 9.40
CA ALA A 190 14.14 -3.52 9.95
C ALA A 190 15.50 -4.01 9.43
N PHE A 191 15.80 -3.84 8.14
CA PHE A 191 17.13 -4.13 7.58
C PHE A 191 18.24 -3.30 8.24
N VAL A 192 18.01 -1.99 8.43
CA VAL A 192 18.97 -1.12 9.13
C VAL A 192 19.17 -1.58 10.57
N LEU A 193 18.10 -1.98 11.27
CA LEU A 193 18.17 -2.50 12.62
C LEU A 193 19.00 -3.79 12.70
N ILE A 194 18.81 -4.73 11.76
CA ILE A 194 19.63 -5.95 11.66
C ILE A 194 21.09 -5.59 11.43
N GLY A 195 21.39 -4.68 10.51
CA GLY A 195 22.76 -4.22 10.25
C GLY A 195 23.43 -3.62 11.49
N LEU A 196 22.69 -2.79 12.24
CA LEU A 196 23.17 -2.20 13.49
C LEU A 196 23.36 -3.25 14.58
N LEU A 197 22.50 -4.27 14.66
CA LEU A 197 22.61 -5.40 15.57
C LEU A 197 23.86 -6.22 15.28
N LEU A 198 24.13 -6.54 14.02
CA LEU A 198 25.34 -7.25 13.61
C LEU A 198 26.61 -6.44 13.95
N LEU A 199 26.58 -5.13 13.73
CA LEU A 199 27.67 -4.24 14.09
C LEU A 199 27.93 -4.26 15.61
N VAL A 200 26.88 -4.19 16.44
CA VAL A 200 27.01 -4.28 17.90
C VAL A 200 27.56 -5.64 18.33
N LEU A 201 27.11 -6.73 17.70
CA LEU A 201 27.65 -8.07 17.95
C LEU A 201 29.14 -8.16 17.62
N ILE A 202 29.56 -7.60 16.48
CA ILE A 202 30.98 -7.57 16.06
C ILE A 202 31.81 -6.74 17.04
N ILE A 203 31.34 -5.55 17.44
CA ILE A 203 32.04 -4.72 18.43
C ILE A 203 32.16 -5.45 19.77
N SER A 204 31.08 -6.10 20.22
CA SER A 204 31.07 -6.88 21.46
C SER A 204 32.01 -8.08 21.39
N TYR A 205 32.14 -8.72 20.23
CA TYR A 205 33.04 -9.87 20.03
C TYR A 205 34.51 -9.45 19.96
N LEU A 206 34.81 -8.38 19.22
CA LEU A 206 36.16 -7.87 19.05
C LEU A 206 36.72 -7.23 20.34
N ASN A 207 35.88 -7.08 21.38
CA ASN A 207 36.23 -6.49 22.66
C ASN A 207 37.09 -5.24 22.49
N ILE A 208 36.69 -4.37 21.55
CA ILE A 208 37.36 -3.10 21.28
C ILE A 208 37.21 -2.33 22.59
N GLY A 209 38.26 -2.32 23.41
CA GLY A 209 38.26 -1.92 24.82
C GLY A 209 37.86 -0.46 25.10
N ALA A 210 37.36 0.25 24.09
CA ALA A 210 36.76 1.56 24.16
C ALA A 210 35.29 1.56 24.59
N VAL A 211 34.54 0.45 24.43
CA VAL A 211 33.11 0.41 24.82
C VAL A 211 32.94 -0.27 26.19
N PRO A 212 32.41 0.42 27.21
CA PRO A 212 32.16 -0.18 28.51
C PRO A 212 31.23 -1.39 28.39
N ASN A 213 31.59 -2.53 28.99
CA ASN A 213 30.76 -3.74 29.07
C ASN A 213 29.33 -3.46 29.58
N LEU A 214 29.18 -2.41 30.39
CA LEU A 214 27.89 -1.90 30.87
C LEU A 214 26.98 -1.43 29.73
N ILE A 215 27.52 -0.76 28.71
CA ILE A 215 26.76 -0.29 27.54
C ILE A 215 26.33 -1.49 26.69
N CYS A 216 27.26 -2.40 26.37
CA CYS A 216 26.96 -3.59 25.56
C CYS A 216 25.86 -4.47 26.17
N SER A 217 25.82 -4.60 27.49
CA SER A 217 24.83 -5.42 28.18
C SER A 217 23.43 -4.80 28.28
N ILE A 218 23.26 -3.51 27.93
CA ILE A 218 21.94 -2.84 27.90
C ILE A 218 21.42 -2.72 26.45
N MET A 219 22.29 -2.85 25.45
CA MET A 219 21.91 -2.85 24.03
C MET A 219 20.75 -3.80 23.66
N PRO A 220 20.60 -5.02 24.25
CA PRO A 220 19.45 -5.87 23.95
C PRO A 220 18.10 -5.18 24.20
N VAL A 221 18.00 -4.30 25.20
CA VAL A 221 16.78 -3.55 25.52
C VAL A 221 16.42 -2.59 24.38
N PHE A 222 17.42 -1.91 23.80
CA PHE A 222 17.21 -1.04 22.65
C PHE A 222 16.64 -1.82 21.46
N PHE A 223 17.31 -2.91 21.07
CA PHE A 223 16.90 -3.71 19.91
C PHE A 223 15.56 -4.39 20.12
N ALA A 224 15.28 -4.95 21.31
CA ALA A 224 14.00 -5.57 21.62
C ALA A 224 12.86 -4.54 21.54
N THR A 225 13.04 -3.37 22.16
CA THR A 225 12.02 -2.31 22.14
C THR A 225 11.78 -1.80 20.72
N PHE A 226 12.84 -1.54 19.97
CA PHE A 226 12.72 -1.07 18.59
C PHE A 226 12.05 -2.12 17.68
N ALA A 227 12.39 -3.40 17.86
CA ALA A 227 11.75 -4.50 17.16
C ALA A 227 10.26 -4.57 17.49
N CYS A 228 9.87 -4.50 18.76
CA CYS A 228 8.46 -4.45 19.17
C CYS A 228 7.70 -3.28 18.52
N LEU A 229 8.32 -2.11 18.44
CA LEU A 229 7.71 -0.95 17.79
C LEU A 229 7.55 -1.15 16.27
N ILE A 230 8.56 -1.70 15.58
CA ILE A 230 8.44 -2.09 14.16
C ILE A 230 7.32 -3.11 13.98
N PHE A 231 7.25 -4.15 14.82
CA PHE A 231 6.22 -5.18 14.76
C PHE A 231 4.82 -4.62 14.99
N SER A 232 4.67 -3.67 15.93
CA SER A 232 3.39 -3.00 16.15
C SER A 232 2.97 -2.13 14.95
N GLU A 233 3.93 -1.44 14.31
CA GLU A 233 3.68 -0.68 13.09
C GLU A 233 3.27 -1.60 11.94
N LEU A 234 3.99 -2.70 11.74
CA LEU A 234 3.66 -3.70 10.72
C LEU A 234 2.29 -4.35 10.97
N GLY A 235 2.03 -4.78 12.21
CA GLY A 235 0.77 -5.40 12.61
C GLY A 235 -0.41 -4.45 12.44
N TRP A 236 -0.21 -3.15 12.74
CA TRP A 236 -1.23 -2.13 12.48
C TRP A 236 -1.53 -1.96 10.99
N TYR A 237 -0.51 -1.91 10.14
CA TYR A 237 -0.73 -1.81 8.70
C TYR A 237 -1.43 -3.06 8.14
N LEU A 238 -1.05 -4.25 8.60
CA LEU A 238 -1.70 -5.50 8.21
C LEU A 238 -3.15 -5.57 8.68
N HIS A 239 -3.44 -5.16 9.91
CA HIS A 239 -4.80 -5.11 10.42
C HIS A 239 -5.68 -4.16 9.61
N ARG A 240 -5.17 -2.97 9.26
CA ARG A 240 -5.90 -2.01 8.44
C ARG A 240 -6.23 -2.56 7.04
N GLU A 241 -5.25 -3.19 6.39
CA GLU A 241 -5.49 -3.84 5.08
C GLU A 241 -6.48 -5.02 5.20
N SER A 242 -6.38 -5.81 6.28
CA SER A 242 -7.32 -6.90 6.53
C SER A 242 -8.75 -6.39 6.76
N ASP A 243 -8.92 -5.32 7.52
CA ASP A 243 -10.23 -4.73 7.78
C ASP A 243 -10.86 -4.16 6.50
N GLU A 244 -10.06 -3.55 5.63
CA GLU A 244 -10.51 -3.08 4.29
C GLU A 244 -10.92 -4.26 3.38
N MET A 245 -10.26 -5.43 3.49
CA MET A 245 -10.67 -6.62 2.72
C MET A 245 -11.95 -7.26 3.28
N ILE A 246 -12.15 -7.22 4.59
CA ILE A 246 -13.30 -7.85 5.27
C ILE A 246 -14.53 -6.94 5.25
N SER A 247 -14.36 -5.62 5.17
CA SER A 247 -15.50 -4.68 5.14
C SER A 247 -16.44 -4.90 3.96
N PHE A 248 -15.94 -5.40 2.83
CA PHE A 248 -16.79 -5.78 1.68
C PHE A 248 -17.72 -6.94 2.02
N VAL A 249 -17.23 -7.96 2.74
CA VAL A 249 -18.03 -9.12 3.15
C VAL A 249 -19.07 -8.75 4.20
N ASN A 250 -18.72 -7.83 5.11
CA ASN A 250 -19.65 -7.39 6.15
C ASN A 250 -20.73 -6.43 5.61
N ALA A 251 -20.43 -5.66 4.56
CA ALA A 251 -21.43 -4.82 3.88
C ALA A 251 -22.54 -5.67 3.26
N ASP A 252 -22.16 -6.74 2.54
CA ASP A 252 -23.09 -7.68 1.91
C ASP A 252 -23.99 -8.39 2.94
N GLN A 253 -23.46 -8.70 4.14
CA GLN A 253 -24.25 -9.29 5.23
C GLN A 253 -25.23 -8.29 5.86
N SER A 254 -24.86 -7.02 5.96
CA SER A 254 -25.75 -5.99 6.52
C SER A 254 -26.91 -5.65 5.57
N GLU A 255 -26.68 -5.65 4.26
CA GLU A 255 -27.75 -5.45 3.26
C GLU A 255 -28.73 -6.63 3.26
N ALA A 256 -28.24 -7.86 3.40
CA ALA A 256 -29.07 -9.06 3.51
C ALA A 256 -29.92 -9.09 4.80
N GLU A 257 -29.41 -8.56 5.92
CA GLU A 257 -30.18 -8.43 7.16
C GLU A 257 -31.25 -7.33 7.06
N ILE A 258 -30.98 -6.23 6.36
CA ILE A 258 -31.96 -5.15 6.15
C ILE A 258 -33.14 -5.64 5.28
N GLU A 259 -32.89 -6.38 4.20
CA GLU A 259 -33.95 -6.98 3.35
C GLU A 259 -34.82 -8.02 4.10
N GLN A 260 -34.24 -8.76 5.05
CA GLN A 260 -35.00 -9.71 5.88
C GLN A 260 -35.87 -9.00 6.92
N THR A 261 -35.41 -7.86 7.43
CA THR A 261 -36.16 -7.06 8.40
C THR A 261 -37.34 -6.34 7.74
N GLU A 262 -37.19 -5.86 6.50
CA GLU A 262 -38.26 -5.20 5.75
C GLU A 262 -39.38 -6.17 5.33
N ASN A 263 -39.03 -7.42 4.99
CA ASN A 263 -39.99 -8.47 4.65
C ASN A 263 -40.77 -9.02 5.86
N THR A 264 -40.28 -8.83 7.09
CA THR A 264 -40.99 -9.25 8.31
C THR A 264 -41.94 -8.17 8.85
N THR A 265 -41.79 -6.90 8.46
CA THR A 265 -42.71 -5.80 8.81
C THR A 265 -43.92 -5.65 7.88
N ASN A 266 -43.95 -6.35 6.73
CA ASN A 266 -45.04 -6.30 5.75
C ASN A 266 -46.09 -7.43 5.89
N TYR A 267 -46.11 -8.14 7.03
CA TYR A 267 -47.14 -9.13 7.36
C TYR A 267 -47.90 -8.79 8.64
#